data_AF-A0A1J0RD10-F1
#
_entry.id   AF-A0A1J0RD10-F1
#
_cell.length_a   1.000
_cell.length_b   1.000
_cell.length_c   1.000
_cell.angle_alpha   90.00
_cell.angle_beta   90.00
_cell.angle_gamma   90.00
#
_symmetry.space_group_name_H-M   'P 1'
#
loop_
_entity.id
_entity.type
_entity.pdbx_description
1 polymer ?
#
loop_
_entity_poly.entity_id
_entity_poly.type
_entity_poly.pdbx_seq_one_letter_code
_entity_poly.pdbx_strand_id
1 'polypeptide(L)'
;MDYFHTTSICNETKRRRPARTDVRKIVIALLLVLTIRSKRVDGSAHFGLLYVTWQPMCEISGKLDTVVRDALDIMEATFTDVQAMHNAEARLVFYCAKNIEAKDLTKAKILRGHIVKRLESSLQHLKATDPSKLIGRTANSAYIKGRLDEALHLLTQSNESKTNACLVTTATNVAPVTNDQIGTVNCKRKLSPITKNQHEHTKVTTTGFTGLRTDNSAGKTNGHQGESRETCKLLVAENTQGYMSSVAAASKVGHAA
;
A
#
# COMPACT_ATOMS: atom_id res chain seq x y z
N MET A 1 -32.51 46.64 -17.29
CA MET A 1 -33.21 46.53 -18.59
C MET A 1 -32.45 45.51 -19.43
N ASP A 2 -32.49 44.20 -19.10
CA ASP A 2 -33.63 43.27 -18.90
C ASP A 2 -34.21 42.83 -20.26
N TYR A 3 -34.55 41.56 -20.51
CA TYR A 3 -35.01 40.51 -19.58
C TYR A 3 -34.44 39.09 -19.90
N PHE A 4 -34.56 38.14 -18.96
CA PHE A 4 -34.53 36.69 -19.24
C PHE A 4 -35.75 36.32 -20.12
N HIS A 5 -35.77 35.33 -21.02
CA HIS A 5 -35.68 33.87 -20.86
C HIS A 5 -35.64 33.23 -22.29
N THR A 6 -35.38 31.94 -22.56
CA THR A 6 -35.15 30.74 -21.72
C THR A 6 -33.94 29.96 -22.30
N THR A 7 -33.76 28.63 -22.45
CA THR A 7 -34.53 27.37 -22.25
C THR A 7 -33.58 26.26 -21.72
N SER A 8 -34.15 25.18 -21.18
CA SER A 8 -33.42 23.96 -20.80
C SER A 8 -33.30 22.96 -21.96
N ILE A 9 -32.10 22.42 -22.18
CA ILE A 9 -31.90 21.03 -22.67
C ILE A 9 -30.82 20.35 -21.82
N CYS A 10 -31.10 20.16 -20.53
CA CYS A 10 -30.36 19.20 -19.71
C CYS A 10 -30.77 17.77 -20.11
N ASN A 11 -30.05 17.16 -21.06
CA ASN A 11 -30.27 15.76 -21.41
C ASN A 11 -29.80 14.84 -20.25
N GLU A 12 -30.75 14.26 -19.53
CA GLU A 12 -30.49 13.36 -18.40
C GLU A 12 -29.81 12.06 -18.86
N THR A 13 -28.48 12.04 -18.86
CA THR A 13 -27.69 10.79 -18.88
C THR A 13 -27.83 10.09 -17.52
N LYS A 14 -28.97 9.41 -17.38
CA LYS A 14 -29.53 8.66 -16.24
C LYS A 14 -28.48 7.95 -15.39
N ARG A 15 -27.86 8.70 -14.45
CA ARG A 15 -26.82 8.20 -13.54
C ARG A 15 -27.43 7.16 -12.60
N ARG A 16 -27.26 5.87 -12.93
CA ARG A 16 -27.73 4.75 -12.10
C ARG A 16 -27.18 4.91 -10.68
N ARG A 17 -28.07 5.16 -9.71
CA ARG A 17 -27.71 5.09 -8.29
C ARG A 17 -27.39 3.61 -7.97
N PRO A 18 -26.24 3.27 -7.36
CA PRO A 18 -26.02 1.91 -6.88
C PRO A 18 -27.10 1.56 -5.84
N ALA A 19 -27.59 0.33 -5.87
CA ALA A 19 -28.79 -0.06 -5.14
C ALA A 19 -28.56 -0.12 -3.62
N ARG A 20 -29.56 0.28 -2.83
CA ARG A 20 -29.52 0.35 -1.36
C ARG A 20 -29.61 -1.05 -0.68
N THR A 21 -29.18 -2.10 -1.37
CA THR A 21 -29.41 -3.51 -1.01
C THR A 21 -28.15 -4.27 -0.60
N ASP A 22 -26.95 -3.89 -1.04
CA ASP A 22 -25.72 -4.64 -0.71
C ASP A 22 -25.21 -4.40 0.72
N VAL A 23 -25.47 -3.23 1.32
CA VAL A 23 -25.04 -2.92 2.70
C VAL A 23 -25.57 -3.97 3.69
N ARG A 24 -26.77 -4.50 3.47
CA ARG A 24 -27.37 -5.54 4.33
C ARG A 24 -26.66 -6.89 4.20
N LYS A 25 -26.08 -7.22 3.03
CA LYS A 25 -25.27 -8.43 2.83
C LYS A 25 -23.89 -8.30 3.47
N ILE A 26 -23.27 -7.12 3.37
CA ILE A 26 -21.97 -6.82 3.98
C ILE A 26 -22.04 -7.00 5.51
N VAL A 27 -23.10 -6.51 6.16
CA VAL A 27 -23.29 -6.68 7.62
C VAL A 27 -23.45 -8.15 8.03
N ILE A 28 -24.15 -8.97 7.24
CA ILE A 28 -24.32 -10.41 7.54
C ILE A 28 -23.01 -11.18 7.36
N ALA A 29 -22.19 -10.84 6.35
CA ALA A 29 -20.86 -11.42 6.19
C ALA A 29 -19.93 -11.09 7.36
N LEU A 30 -19.97 -9.86 7.87
CA LEU A 30 -19.20 -9.40 9.04
C LEU A 30 -19.56 -10.15 10.33
N LEU A 31 -20.83 -10.48 10.55
CA LEU A 31 -21.28 -11.16 11.79
C LEU A 31 -20.90 -12.64 11.85
N LEU A 32 -20.71 -13.32 10.72
CA LEU A 32 -20.31 -14.74 10.69
C LEU A 32 -18.84 -14.97 11.09
N VAL A 33 -17.97 -13.96 10.99
CA VAL A 33 -16.54 -14.06 11.35
C VAL A 33 -16.33 -14.23 12.87
N LEU A 34 -17.28 -13.77 13.70
CA LEU A 34 -17.17 -13.72 15.17
C LEU A 34 -17.24 -15.08 15.91
N THR A 35 -17.16 -16.22 15.20
CA THR A 35 -17.26 -17.56 15.80
C THR A 35 -16.04 -18.46 15.58
N ILE A 36 -14.93 -17.91 15.08
CA ILE A 36 -13.66 -18.64 14.97
C ILE A 36 -13.09 -18.86 16.39
N ARG A 37 -13.27 -20.07 16.94
CA ARG A 37 -12.64 -20.48 18.19
C ARG A 37 -11.12 -20.37 18.07
N SER A 38 -10.49 -19.72 19.05
CA SER A 38 -9.03 -19.69 19.19
C SER A 38 -8.49 -21.12 19.33
N LYS A 39 -7.94 -21.68 18.26
CA LYS A 39 -7.12 -22.89 18.36
C LYS A 39 -5.87 -22.52 19.15
N ARG A 40 -5.52 -23.34 20.15
CA ARG A 40 -4.18 -23.26 20.76
C ARG A 40 -3.18 -23.68 19.68
N VAL A 41 -2.09 -22.92 19.54
CA VAL A 41 -0.98 -23.27 18.67
C VAL A 41 -0.26 -24.46 19.31
N ASP A 42 0.06 -25.49 18.52
CA ASP A 42 0.76 -26.68 19.00
C ASP A 42 2.23 -26.36 19.35
N GLY A 43 2.77 -27.08 20.34
CA GLY A 43 4.03 -26.73 21.03
C GLY A 43 5.34 -26.83 20.23
N SER A 44 5.29 -27.05 18.91
CA SER A 44 6.48 -27.08 18.03
C SER A 44 6.80 -25.73 17.37
N ALA A 45 6.01 -24.69 17.61
CA ALA A 45 6.13 -23.39 16.92
C ALA A 45 7.34 -22.51 17.34
N HIS A 46 8.36 -23.07 18.01
CA HIS A 46 9.44 -22.29 18.64
C HIS A 46 10.69 -22.07 17.79
N PHE A 47 10.64 -22.32 16.47
CA PHE A 47 11.78 -22.17 15.56
C PHE A 47 11.74 -20.86 14.76
N GLY A 48 12.92 -20.39 14.31
CA GLY A 48 13.04 -19.21 13.46
C GLY A 48 12.27 -19.33 12.13
N LEU A 49 11.83 -18.20 11.57
CA LEU A 49 11.06 -18.16 10.33
C LEU A 49 11.92 -18.57 9.13
N LEU A 50 11.38 -19.44 8.28
CA LEU A 50 11.99 -19.81 7.00
C LEU A 50 12.00 -18.65 6.00
N TYR A 51 12.98 -18.71 5.10
CA TYR A 51 13.12 -17.86 3.91
C TYR A 51 11.79 -17.61 3.17
N VAL A 52 11.01 -18.68 2.95
CA VAL A 52 9.70 -18.62 2.27
C VAL A 52 8.62 -17.81 3.00
N THR A 53 8.85 -17.46 4.27
CA THR A 53 7.94 -16.66 5.09
C THR A 53 8.41 -15.20 5.20
N TRP A 54 9.72 -14.97 5.39
CA TRP A 54 10.26 -13.62 5.56
C TRP A 54 10.69 -12.92 4.25
N GLN A 55 11.03 -13.63 3.17
CA GLN A 55 11.27 -12.99 1.86
C GLN A 55 10.04 -12.18 1.40
N PRO A 56 8.80 -12.70 1.44
CA PRO A 56 7.60 -11.90 1.11
C PRO A 56 7.46 -10.62 1.94
N MET A 57 7.85 -10.63 3.22
CA MET A 57 7.83 -9.45 4.08
C MET A 57 8.84 -8.40 3.61
N CYS A 58 10.08 -8.80 3.30
CA CYS A 58 11.09 -7.93 2.70
C CYS A 58 10.62 -7.34 1.36
N GLU A 59 10.03 -8.17 0.51
CA GLU A 59 9.44 -7.74 -0.77
C GLU A 59 8.31 -6.72 -0.61
N ILE A 60 7.49 -6.82 0.43
CA ILE A 60 6.38 -5.89 0.69
C ILE A 60 6.90 -4.59 1.29
N SER A 61 7.86 -4.65 2.22
CA SER A 61 8.59 -3.46 2.70
C SER A 61 9.21 -2.67 1.54
N GLY A 62 9.85 -3.35 0.59
CA GLY A 62 10.45 -2.73 -0.59
C GLY A 62 9.45 -2.03 -1.53
N LYS A 63 8.19 -2.50 -1.60
CA LYS A 63 7.11 -1.88 -2.40
C LYS A 63 6.47 -0.69 -1.67
N LEU A 64 6.27 -0.81 -0.35
CA LEU A 64 5.74 0.29 0.45
C LEU A 64 6.70 1.50 0.49
N ASP A 65 8.00 1.27 0.27
CA ASP A 65 9.02 2.29 0.08
C ASP A 65 8.83 3.12 -1.21
N THR A 66 8.29 2.53 -2.29
CA THR A 66 8.07 3.26 -3.56
C THR A 66 6.84 4.15 -3.54
N VAL A 67 5.79 3.81 -2.77
CA VAL A 67 4.51 4.57 -2.77
C VAL A 67 4.68 6.06 -2.44
N VAL A 68 5.71 6.43 -1.66
CA VAL A 68 6.04 7.82 -1.36
C VAL A 68 6.65 8.55 -2.57
N ARG A 69 7.38 7.83 -3.43
CA ARG A 69 7.92 8.33 -4.71
C ARG A 69 6.84 8.39 -5.78
N ASP A 70 6.00 7.36 -5.90
CA ASP A 70 4.81 7.36 -6.78
C ASP A 70 3.97 8.63 -6.56
N ALA A 71 3.77 9.03 -5.30
CA ALA A 71 3.00 10.21 -4.95
C ALA A 71 3.69 11.53 -5.36
N LEU A 72 5.01 11.62 -5.27
CA LEU A 72 5.77 12.77 -5.75
C LEU A 72 5.69 12.89 -7.28
N ASP A 73 5.96 11.80 -8.00
CA ASP A 73 5.92 11.76 -9.46
C ASP A 73 4.52 12.11 -9.99
N ILE A 74 3.45 11.66 -9.33
CA ILE A 74 2.06 12.06 -9.66
C ILE A 74 1.84 13.57 -9.45
N MET A 75 2.35 14.17 -8.37
CA MET A 75 2.22 15.62 -8.14
C MET A 75 2.98 16.42 -9.21
N GLU A 76 4.23 16.07 -9.49
CA GLU A 76 5.05 16.77 -10.48
C GLU A 76 4.51 16.65 -11.90
N ALA A 77 4.02 15.46 -12.29
CA ALA A 77 3.35 15.27 -13.57
C ALA A 77 2.08 16.14 -13.66
N THR A 78 1.28 16.21 -12.59
CA THR A 78 0.05 17.02 -12.56
C THR A 78 0.35 18.53 -12.68
N PHE A 79 1.37 19.03 -11.98
CA PHE A 79 1.81 20.43 -12.13
C PHE A 79 2.37 20.72 -13.53
N THR A 80 3.12 19.77 -14.11
CA THR A 80 3.65 19.87 -15.48
C THR A 80 2.50 19.96 -16.51
N ASP A 81 1.49 19.11 -16.39
CA ASP A 81 0.28 19.10 -17.23
C ASP A 81 -0.48 20.43 -17.13
N VAL A 82 -0.68 20.94 -15.91
CA VAL A 82 -1.35 22.23 -15.66
C VAL A 82 -0.56 23.40 -16.26
N GLN A 83 0.77 23.43 -16.11
CA GLN A 83 1.62 24.46 -16.73
C GLN A 83 1.59 24.38 -18.26
N ALA A 84 1.62 23.18 -18.84
CA ALA A 84 1.50 22.97 -20.27
C ALA A 84 0.14 23.45 -20.81
N MET A 85 -0.95 23.20 -20.07
CA MET A 85 -2.28 23.68 -20.42
C MET A 85 -2.41 25.21 -20.32
N HIS A 86 -1.87 25.87 -19.30
CA HIS A 86 -1.83 27.33 -19.24
C HIS A 86 -1.02 27.94 -20.40
N ASN A 87 0.13 27.35 -20.73
CA ASN A 87 0.96 27.77 -21.86
C ASN A 87 0.22 27.60 -23.20
N ALA A 88 -0.57 26.53 -23.35
CA ALA A 88 -1.40 26.28 -24.52
C ALA A 88 -2.59 27.26 -24.61
N GLU A 89 -3.25 27.59 -23.48
CA GLU A 89 -4.32 28.57 -23.46
C GLU A 89 -3.82 29.96 -23.89
N ALA A 90 -2.70 30.42 -23.34
CA ALA A 90 -2.11 31.72 -23.69
C ALA A 90 -1.79 31.81 -25.20
N ARG A 91 -1.21 30.75 -25.78
CA ARG A 91 -0.98 30.65 -27.23
C ARG A 91 -2.27 30.75 -28.03
N LEU A 92 -3.36 30.11 -27.58
CA LEU A 92 -4.67 30.18 -28.24
C LEU A 92 -5.36 31.54 -28.07
N VAL A 93 -5.15 32.25 -26.96
CA VAL A 93 -5.58 33.65 -26.79
C VAL A 93 -4.93 34.54 -27.86
N PHE A 94 -3.59 34.52 -27.96
CA PHE A 94 -2.88 35.30 -28.98
C PHE A 94 -3.25 34.88 -30.41
N TYR A 95 -3.42 33.58 -30.66
CA TYR A 95 -3.88 33.09 -31.96
C TYR A 95 -5.27 33.65 -32.32
N CYS A 96 -6.23 33.57 -31.39
CA CYS A 96 -7.60 34.05 -31.64
C CYS A 96 -7.68 35.57 -31.79
N ALA A 97 -6.82 36.32 -31.11
CA ALA A 97 -6.75 37.78 -31.20
C ALA A 97 -6.07 38.26 -32.50
N LYS A 98 -5.03 37.56 -32.96
CA LYS A 98 -4.30 37.93 -34.19
C LYS A 98 -5.02 37.51 -35.48
N ASN A 99 -5.71 36.37 -35.47
CA ASN A 99 -6.23 35.72 -36.68
C ASN A 99 -7.77 35.75 -36.73
N ILE A 100 -8.35 36.95 -36.67
CA ILE A 100 -9.81 37.18 -36.52
C ILE A 100 -10.62 36.63 -37.72
N GLU A 101 -10.00 36.50 -38.90
CA GLU A 101 -10.63 36.01 -40.14
C GLU A 101 -10.17 34.59 -40.54
N ALA A 102 -9.37 33.91 -39.72
CA ALA A 102 -8.84 32.61 -40.09
C ALA A 102 -9.90 31.48 -40.07
N LYS A 103 -9.83 30.61 -41.08
CA LYS A 103 -10.82 29.53 -41.33
C LYS A 103 -10.93 28.49 -40.21
N ASP A 104 -9.96 28.45 -39.30
CA ASP A 104 -9.87 27.58 -38.13
C ASP A 104 -10.04 28.31 -36.79
N LEU A 105 -10.32 29.62 -36.78
CA LEU A 105 -10.55 30.42 -35.56
C LEU A 105 -11.59 29.79 -34.62
N THR A 106 -12.67 29.23 -35.18
CA THR A 106 -13.69 28.51 -34.41
C THR A 106 -13.13 27.26 -33.74
N LYS A 107 -12.22 26.53 -34.39
CA LYS A 107 -11.53 25.37 -33.81
C LYS A 107 -10.59 25.79 -32.68
N ALA A 108 -9.84 26.89 -32.87
CA ALA A 108 -8.97 27.45 -31.84
C ALA A 108 -9.76 27.92 -30.60
N LYS A 109 -10.91 28.57 -30.79
CA LYS A 109 -11.84 28.95 -29.72
C LYS A 109 -12.40 27.74 -28.97
N ILE A 110 -12.80 26.67 -29.66
CA ILE A 110 -13.28 25.43 -29.06
C ILE A 110 -12.18 24.74 -28.25
N LEU A 111 -10.95 24.64 -28.80
CA LEU A 111 -9.81 24.04 -28.11
C LEU A 111 -9.44 24.83 -26.86
N ARG A 112 -9.47 26.17 -26.91
CA ARG A 112 -9.28 27.03 -25.74
C ARG A 112 -10.34 26.72 -24.66
N GLY A 113 -11.62 26.67 -25.04
CA GLY A 113 -12.71 26.35 -24.10
C GLY A 113 -12.55 24.98 -23.43
N HIS A 114 -12.07 23.97 -24.17
CA HIS A 114 -11.73 22.66 -23.61
C HIS A 114 -10.58 22.74 -22.59
N ILE A 115 -9.50 23.45 -22.94
CA ILE A 115 -8.33 23.63 -22.07
C ILE A 115 -8.69 24.38 -20.78
N VAL A 116 -9.45 25.49 -20.87
CA VAL A 116 -9.92 26.24 -19.69
C VAL A 116 -10.75 25.36 -18.76
N LYS A 117 -11.69 24.58 -19.31
CA LYS A 117 -12.51 23.65 -18.51
C LYS A 117 -11.69 22.54 -17.87
N ARG A 118 -10.65 22.04 -18.54
CA ARG A 118 -9.74 21.03 -17.99
C ARG A 118 -8.85 21.62 -16.89
N LEU A 119 -8.30 22.83 -17.08
CA LEU A 119 -7.57 23.58 -16.06
C LEU A 119 -8.42 23.80 -14.80
N GLU A 120 -9.66 24.27 -14.94
CA GLU A 120 -10.57 24.46 -13.82
C GLU A 120 -10.79 23.15 -13.05
N SER A 121 -11.08 22.05 -13.77
CA SER A 121 -11.27 20.73 -13.16
C SER A 121 -10.01 20.20 -12.47
N SER A 122 -8.82 20.40 -13.05
CA SER A 122 -7.53 20.04 -12.43
C SER A 122 -7.26 20.87 -11.17
N LEU A 123 -7.52 22.17 -11.19
CA LEU A 123 -7.35 23.05 -10.03
C LEU A 123 -8.36 22.73 -8.91
N GLN A 124 -9.60 22.37 -9.25
CA GLN A 124 -10.58 21.86 -8.28
C GLN A 124 -10.10 20.55 -7.64
N HIS A 125 -9.58 19.60 -8.42
CA HIS A 125 -9.05 18.34 -7.90
C HIS A 125 -7.79 18.51 -7.03
N LEU A 126 -6.84 19.34 -7.46
CA LEU A 126 -5.66 19.74 -6.69
C LEU A 126 -6.02 20.44 -5.37
N LYS A 127 -7.10 21.23 -5.34
CA LYS A 127 -7.55 21.92 -4.13
C LYS A 127 -8.38 21.04 -3.17
N ALA A 128 -9.20 20.14 -3.71
CA ALA A 128 -10.25 19.47 -2.93
C ALA A 128 -10.04 17.97 -2.67
N THR A 129 -9.37 17.23 -3.56
CA THR A 129 -9.32 15.76 -3.46
C THR A 129 -7.93 15.16 -3.44
N ASP A 130 -6.98 15.71 -4.19
CA ASP A 130 -5.79 14.95 -4.56
C ASP A 130 -4.67 15.00 -3.51
N PRO A 131 -4.40 16.14 -2.82
CA PRO A 131 -3.52 16.14 -1.65
C PRO A 131 -3.97 15.16 -0.57
N SER A 132 -5.27 15.10 -0.26
CA SER A 132 -5.81 14.19 0.74
C SER A 132 -5.62 12.70 0.35
N LYS A 133 -5.90 12.34 -0.90
CA LYS A 133 -5.64 10.98 -1.43
C LYS A 133 -4.15 10.62 -1.36
N LEU A 134 -3.27 11.52 -1.79
CA LEU A 134 -1.84 11.25 -1.89
C LEU A 134 -1.19 11.17 -0.51
N ILE A 135 -1.45 12.14 0.38
CA ILE A 135 -1.00 12.12 1.78
C ILE A 135 -1.55 10.87 2.50
N GLY A 136 -2.83 10.52 2.29
CA GLY A 136 -3.42 9.30 2.87
C GLY A 136 -2.73 8.02 2.39
N ARG A 137 -2.40 7.91 1.10
CA ARG A 137 -1.65 6.77 0.54
C ARG A 137 -0.23 6.68 1.09
N THR A 138 0.51 7.79 1.16
CA THR A 138 1.90 7.79 1.64
C THR A 138 1.97 7.54 3.14
N ALA A 139 1.11 8.18 3.95
CA ALA A 139 1.05 7.96 5.39
C ALA A 139 0.71 6.51 5.75
N ASN A 140 -0.31 5.92 5.12
CA ASN A 140 -0.67 4.52 5.35
C ASN A 140 0.45 3.57 4.92
N SER A 141 1.10 3.82 3.78
CA SER A 141 2.19 2.95 3.30
C SER A 141 3.43 3.05 4.20
N ALA A 142 3.80 4.25 4.63
CA ALA A 142 4.89 4.49 5.57
C ALA A 142 4.61 3.87 6.95
N TYR A 143 3.36 3.95 7.45
CA TYR A 143 2.97 3.30 8.69
C TYR A 143 3.09 1.77 8.62
N ILE A 144 2.55 1.14 7.55
CA ILE A 144 2.66 -0.31 7.37
C ILE A 144 4.12 -0.73 7.17
N LYS A 145 4.91 0.05 6.41
CA LYS A 145 6.36 -0.19 6.25
C LYS A 145 7.08 -0.13 7.59
N GLY A 146 6.87 0.91 8.40
CA GLY A 146 7.49 1.02 9.72
C GLY A 146 7.14 -0.15 10.65
N ARG A 147 5.88 -0.58 10.68
CA ARG A 147 5.43 -1.76 11.44
C ARG A 147 6.09 -3.07 10.97
N LEU A 148 6.32 -3.21 9.66
CA LEU A 148 6.92 -4.40 9.06
C LEU A 148 8.45 -4.42 9.18
N ASP A 149 9.08 -3.26 9.00
CA ASP A 149 10.52 -3.05 9.16
C ASP A 149 10.95 -3.26 10.60
N GLU A 150 10.19 -2.74 11.59
CA GLU A 150 10.47 -2.95 13.01
C GLU A 150 10.36 -4.44 13.40
N ALA A 151 9.33 -5.14 12.91
CA ALA A 151 9.19 -6.58 13.14
C ALA A 151 10.38 -7.35 12.54
N LEU A 152 10.75 -7.06 11.29
CA LEU A 152 11.93 -7.65 10.64
C LEU A 152 13.23 -7.26 11.37
N HIS A 153 13.34 -6.04 11.89
CA HIS A 153 14.52 -5.55 12.60
C HIS A 153 14.70 -6.28 13.93
N LEU A 154 13.64 -6.37 14.75
CA LEU A 154 13.61 -7.13 15.99
C LEU A 154 13.96 -8.61 15.77
N LEU A 155 13.39 -9.24 14.73
CA LEU A 155 13.71 -10.62 14.35
C LEU A 155 15.16 -10.78 13.86
N THR A 156 15.75 -9.79 13.17
CA THR A 156 17.19 -9.82 12.82
C THR A 156 18.12 -9.62 14.01
N GLN A 157 17.74 -8.81 15.00
CA GLN A 157 18.53 -8.60 16.22
C GLN A 157 18.40 -9.77 17.21
N SER A 158 17.29 -10.51 17.15
CA SER A 158 17.03 -11.69 17.99
C SER A 158 17.78 -12.92 17.46
N ASN A 159 19.11 -12.80 17.49
CA ASN A 159 20.08 -13.77 16.98
C ASN A 159 21.30 -13.77 17.90
N GLU A 160 21.33 -14.70 18.85
CA GLU A 160 22.39 -14.86 19.86
C GLU A 160 23.48 -15.83 19.38
N SER A 161 23.12 -16.85 18.60
CA SER A 161 24.04 -17.90 18.16
C SER A 161 23.47 -18.76 17.03
N LYS A 162 24.23 -19.77 16.60
CA LYS A 162 23.78 -20.81 15.66
C LYS A 162 22.59 -21.66 16.16
N THR A 163 22.10 -21.49 17.40
CA THR A 163 20.93 -22.21 17.92
C THR A 163 19.81 -21.29 18.42
N ASN A 164 20.00 -19.98 18.44
CA ASN A 164 19.02 -19.01 18.93
C ASN A 164 18.93 -17.87 17.91
N ALA A 165 18.05 -18.02 16.92
CA ALA A 165 17.94 -17.11 15.78
C ALA A 165 16.51 -17.09 15.20
N CYS A 166 15.99 -15.88 14.99
CA CYS A 166 14.60 -15.69 14.56
C CYS A 166 14.33 -15.70 13.04
N LEU A 167 15.37 -15.60 12.20
CA LEU A 167 15.26 -15.72 10.75
C LEU A 167 16.29 -16.72 10.22
N VAL A 168 15.86 -17.69 9.42
CA VAL A 168 16.71 -18.75 8.85
C VAL A 168 16.55 -18.86 7.32
N THR A 169 17.60 -19.27 6.62
CA THR A 169 17.58 -19.48 5.15
C THR A 169 16.98 -20.84 4.79
N THR A 170 17.29 -21.84 5.60
CA THR A 170 16.89 -23.25 5.53
C THR A 170 16.70 -23.74 6.97
N ALA A 171 16.12 -24.92 7.18
CA ALA A 171 15.72 -25.41 8.50
C ALA A 171 16.85 -25.61 9.55
N THR A 172 18.11 -25.36 9.18
CA THR A 172 19.33 -25.50 10.01
C THR A 172 20.39 -24.40 9.75
N ASN A 173 20.01 -23.22 9.23
CA ASN A 173 20.98 -22.15 8.93
C ASN A 173 20.40 -20.74 9.16
N VAL A 174 21.00 -19.99 10.08
CA VAL A 174 20.69 -18.58 10.35
C VAL A 174 20.84 -17.71 9.10
N ALA A 175 19.92 -16.77 8.89
CA ALA A 175 20.03 -15.79 7.81
C ALA A 175 21.12 -14.75 8.12
N PRO A 176 22.17 -14.59 7.29
CA PRO A 176 23.15 -13.54 7.48
C PRO A 176 22.48 -12.17 7.27
N VAL A 177 22.81 -11.21 8.13
CA VAL A 177 22.21 -9.86 8.13
C VAL A 177 23.30 -8.85 7.82
N THR A 178 23.05 -7.99 6.84
CA THR A 178 23.85 -6.78 6.60
C THR A 178 22.99 -5.54 6.83
N ASN A 179 23.46 -4.34 6.48
CA ASN A 179 22.67 -3.11 6.62
C ASN A 179 21.35 -3.18 5.83
N ASP A 180 21.44 -3.57 4.55
CA ASP A 180 20.32 -3.49 3.59
C ASP A 180 19.83 -4.87 3.13
N GLN A 181 20.38 -5.97 3.64
CA GLN A 181 20.00 -7.34 3.24
C GLN A 181 19.76 -8.30 4.41
N ILE A 182 18.91 -9.29 4.16
CA ILE A 182 18.74 -10.51 4.97
C ILE A 182 18.91 -11.70 4.01
N GLY A 183 19.87 -12.59 4.30
CA GLY A 183 20.34 -13.55 3.30
C GLY A 183 20.89 -12.82 2.07
N THR A 184 20.47 -13.25 0.88
CA THR A 184 20.74 -12.57 -0.39
C THR A 184 19.69 -11.50 -0.75
N VAL A 185 18.61 -11.36 0.02
CA VAL A 185 17.44 -10.53 -0.31
C VAL A 185 17.67 -9.09 0.13
N ASN A 186 17.47 -8.14 -0.79
CA ASN A 186 17.38 -6.72 -0.49
C ASN A 186 16.18 -6.45 0.44
N CYS A 187 16.46 -6.09 1.69
CA CYS A 187 15.49 -5.99 2.78
C CYS A 187 15.79 -4.74 3.62
N LYS A 188 15.52 -3.57 3.03
CA LYS A 188 15.81 -2.26 3.63
C LYS A 188 14.80 -1.93 4.72
N ARG A 189 15.15 -2.28 5.97
CA ARG A 189 14.44 -1.97 7.22
C ARG A 189 14.50 -0.48 7.59
N LYS A 190 14.26 0.39 6.61
CA LYS A 190 14.29 1.86 6.67
C LYS A 190 13.56 2.41 5.45
N LEU A 191 13.04 3.63 5.56
CA LEU A 191 12.56 4.39 4.40
C LEU A 191 13.76 4.87 3.56
N SER A 192 13.71 4.70 2.25
CA SER A 192 14.70 5.31 1.34
C SER A 192 14.47 6.82 1.19
N PRO A 193 15.49 7.59 0.77
CA PRO A 193 15.30 8.98 0.35
C PRO A 193 14.21 9.11 -0.72
N ILE A 194 13.38 10.15 -0.58
CA ILE A 194 12.33 10.49 -1.56
C ILE A 194 13.03 11.18 -2.73
N THR A 195 13.13 10.50 -3.86
CA THR A 195 13.84 10.93 -5.06
C THR A 195 13.03 10.55 -6.29
N LYS A 196 12.94 11.44 -7.27
CA LYS A 196 12.38 11.15 -8.60
C LYS A 196 13.10 9.94 -9.20
N ASN A 197 12.38 8.87 -9.52
CA ASN A 197 12.91 7.70 -10.21
C ASN A 197 11.73 6.82 -10.64
N GLN A 198 11.62 6.56 -11.96
CA GLN A 198 10.61 5.66 -12.51
C GLN A 198 10.73 4.27 -11.88
N HIS A 199 9.61 3.71 -11.42
CA HIS A 199 9.56 2.36 -10.85
C HIS A 199 8.31 1.58 -11.29
N GLU A 200 8.38 0.27 -11.07
CA GLU A 200 7.56 -0.73 -11.73
C GLU A 200 6.29 -1.06 -10.91
N HIS A 201 5.12 -1.04 -11.55
CA HIS A 201 3.82 -1.30 -10.90
C HIS A 201 3.55 -2.80 -10.65
N THR A 202 4.40 -3.50 -9.88
CA THR A 202 4.24 -4.94 -9.62
C THR A 202 4.02 -5.32 -8.15
N LYS A 203 3.08 -6.27 -7.93
CA LYS A 203 2.78 -6.98 -6.67
C LYS A 203 2.10 -6.21 -5.50
N VAL A 204 1.58 -5.00 -5.69
CA VAL A 204 0.48 -4.47 -4.84
C VAL A 204 -0.76 -4.36 -5.73
N THR A 205 -1.73 -5.26 -5.54
CA THR A 205 -2.95 -5.29 -6.36
C THR A 205 -4.12 -4.64 -5.64
N THR A 206 -5.21 -4.37 -6.36
CA THR A 206 -6.51 -3.99 -5.76
C THR A 206 -7.08 -5.08 -4.84
N THR A 207 -6.58 -6.31 -4.93
CA THR A 207 -6.86 -7.46 -4.05
C THR A 207 -5.94 -7.57 -2.84
N GLY A 208 -4.91 -6.72 -2.69
CA GLY A 208 -4.02 -6.68 -1.54
C GLY A 208 -2.59 -7.16 -1.80
N PHE A 209 -1.95 -7.71 -0.76
CA PHE A 209 -0.56 -8.17 -0.80
C PHE A 209 -0.44 -9.57 -1.40
N THR A 210 0.09 -9.67 -2.61
CA THR A 210 0.39 -10.96 -3.24
C THR A 210 1.74 -11.52 -2.76
N GLY A 211 1.77 -12.83 -2.48
CA GLY A 211 2.99 -13.55 -2.07
C GLY A 211 3.19 -13.72 -0.56
N LEU A 212 2.38 -13.10 0.31
CA LEU A 212 2.36 -13.50 1.73
C LEU A 212 1.91 -14.96 1.84
N ARG A 213 2.72 -15.79 2.49
CA ARG A 213 2.42 -17.20 2.73
C ARG A 213 1.36 -17.30 3.84
N THR A 214 0.08 -17.35 3.47
CA THR A 214 -1.02 -17.62 4.40
C THR A 214 -0.84 -18.99 5.04
N ASP A 215 -1.09 -19.11 6.34
CA ASP A 215 -1.15 -20.42 6.98
C ASP A 215 -2.43 -21.14 6.53
N ASN A 216 -2.25 -22.27 5.85
CA ASN A 216 -3.31 -23.20 5.46
C ASN A 216 -3.32 -24.46 6.35
N SER A 217 -2.48 -24.49 7.39
CA SER A 217 -2.31 -25.64 8.27
C SER A 217 -3.52 -25.79 9.19
N ALA A 218 -4.17 -26.95 9.16
CA ALA A 218 -5.08 -27.36 10.23
C ALA A 218 -4.30 -27.81 11.49
N GLY A 219 -3.28 -27.04 11.91
CA GLY A 219 -2.33 -27.35 12.98
C GLY A 219 -1.11 -28.21 12.56
N LYS A 220 -0.96 -28.57 11.27
CA LYS A 220 0.06 -29.54 10.83
C LYS A 220 0.75 -29.23 9.49
N THR A 221 1.63 -28.22 9.46
CA THR A 221 2.80 -28.19 8.56
C THR A 221 3.83 -27.17 9.02
N ASN A 222 5.07 -27.59 9.31
CA ASN A 222 6.15 -26.69 9.78
C ASN A 222 6.66 -25.70 8.71
N GLY A 223 6.16 -25.74 7.47
CA GLY A 223 6.73 -25.02 6.30
C GLY A 223 6.77 -23.49 6.35
N HIS A 224 6.54 -22.87 7.50
CA HIS A 224 6.77 -21.45 7.79
C HIS A 224 8.01 -21.21 8.67
N GLN A 225 8.51 -22.23 9.38
CA GLN A 225 9.55 -22.16 10.43
C GLN A 225 10.57 -23.29 10.26
N GLY A 226 11.72 -23.19 10.96
CA GLY A 226 12.69 -24.28 11.03
C GLY A 226 12.13 -25.56 11.68
N GLU A 227 12.88 -26.66 11.58
CA GLU A 227 12.45 -27.98 12.09
C GLU A 227 13.44 -28.57 13.11
N SER A 228 14.49 -27.84 13.48
CA SER A 228 15.65 -28.41 14.17
C SER A 228 16.16 -27.60 15.36
N ARG A 229 16.95 -26.54 15.14
CA ARG A 229 17.92 -26.10 16.17
C ARG A 229 17.90 -24.61 16.47
N GLU A 230 17.45 -23.79 15.54
CA GLU A 230 17.42 -22.34 15.60
C GLU A 230 16.13 -21.88 16.28
N THR A 231 16.15 -21.81 17.61
CA THR A 231 14.97 -21.42 18.39
C THR A 231 14.75 -19.91 18.34
N CYS A 232 13.49 -19.49 18.40
CA CYS A 232 13.07 -18.10 18.39
C CYS A 232 11.90 -17.89 19.37
N LYS A 233 12.25 -17.52 20.61
CA LYS A 233 11.29 -17.32 21.69
C LYS A 233 10.20 -16.30 21.34
N LEU A 234 10.55 -15.25 20.60
CA LEU A 234 9.62 -14.17 20.20
C LEU A 234 8.40 -14.64 19.40
N LEU A 235 8.47 -15.77 18.71
CA LEU A 235 7.38 -16.28 17.88
C LEU A 235 6.36 -17.11 18.67
N VAL A 236 6.60 -17.39 19.95
CA VAL A 236 5.68 -18.20 20.78
C VAL A 236 5.30 -17.48 22.06
N ALA A 237 3.99 -17.27 22.21
CA ALA A 237 3.39 -16.76 23.43
C ALA A 237 3.13 -17.88 24.46
N GLU A 238 4.18 -18.59 24.85
CA GLU A 238 4.16 -19.51 26.00
C GLU A 238 5.47 -19.40 26.81
N ASN A 239 5.59 -20.15 27.91
CA ASN A 239 6.53 -19.87 29.00
C ASN A 239 7.58 -20.96 29.29
N THR A 240 7.79 -21.90 28.37
CA THR A 240 8.71 -23.03 28.51
C THR A 240 9.89 -22.87 27.53
N GLN A 241 9.56 -22.50 26.30
CA GLN A 241 10.41 -22.32 25.12
C GLN A 241 10.11 -20.97 24.41
N GLY A 242 8.96 -20.34 24.69
CA GLY A 242 8.55 -19.03 24.18
C GLY A 242 9.05 -17.81 24.96
N TYR A 243 8.48 -16.65 24.65
CA TYR A 243 8.87 -15.33 25.18
C TYR A 243 8.26 -14.98 26.55
N MET A 244 7.23 -15.68 26.99
CA MET A 244 6.45 -15.29 28.17
C MET A 244 7.09 -15.80 29.46
N SER A 245 7.07 -15.00 30.53
CA SER A 245 7.60 -15.41 31.84
C SER A 245 6.67 -16.34 32.65
N SER A 246 5.41 -16.49 32.22
CA SER A 246 4.42 -17.32 32.93
C SER A 246 3.22 -17.68 32.04
N VAL A 247 2.48 -18.72 32.43
CA VAL A 247 1.19 -19.12 31.82
C VAL A 247 0.18 -17.96 31.87
N ALA A 248 0.21 -17.17 32.95
CA ALA A 248 -0.66 -16.01 33.12
C ALA A 248 -0.34 -14.91 32.09
N ALA A 249 0.94 -14.62 31.83
CA ALA A 249 1.35 -13.67 30.78
C ALA A 249 1.01 -14.21 29.38
N ALA A 250 1.29 -15.49 29.12
CA ALA A 250 0.95 -16.17 27.86
C ALA A 250 -0.54 -16.03 27.50
N SER A 251 -1.44 -16.15 28.49
CA SER A 251 -2.88 -15.98 28.30
C SER A 251 -3.33 -14.58 27.84
N LYS A 252 -2.44 -13.57 27.81
CA LYS A 252 -2.74 -12.19 27.39
C LYS A 252 -2.34 -11.88 25.95
N VAL A 253 -1.56 -12.72 25.29
CA VAL A 253 -1.17 -12.50 23.89
C VAL A 253 -2.26 -13.01 22.95
N GLY A 254 -3.26 -12.17 22.73
CA GLY A 254 -4.13 -12.31 21.57
C GLY A 254 -3.34 -12.01 20.29
N HIS A 255 -3.38 -12.92 19.32
CA HIS A 255 -3.05 -12.54 17.94
C HIS A 255 -4.14 -11.57 17.46
N ALA A 256 -3.77 -10.57 16.66
CA ALA A 256 -4.75 -9.65 16.08
C ALA A 256 -5.69 -10.43 15.14
N ALA A 257 -6.99 -10.20 15.30
CA ALA A 257 -8.07 -10.81 14.52
C ALA A 257 -8.36 -10.04 13.23
#